data_AF-A0A1D2UHW4-F1
#
_entry.id   AF-A0A1D2UHW4-F1
#
_cell.length_a   1.000
_cell.length_b   1.000
_cell.length_c   1.000
_cell.angle_alpha   90.00
_cell.angle_beta   90.00
_cell.angle_gamma   90.00
#
_symmetry.space_group_name_H-M   'P 1'
#
loop_
_entity.id
_entity.type
_entity.pdbx_description
1 polymer ?
#
loop_
_entity_poly.entity_id
_entity_poly.type
_entity_poly.pdbx_seq_one_letter_code
_entity_poly.pdbx_strand_id
1 'polypeptide(L)'
;IVILLAAVSLPLGITTGKEYAELEWPIDILITLVWVSYALVFFGTLIKRKVSHIYVANWFYGAFILAVALLHLVNSAEIPVTLTKSYSAYAGVQDAMVQWWYGHNAVGFFLTAGFLGMMYYFIPKQVDRPIYSYRLSIVHFWALIFTYMWAGPHHLHYTALPDWAQSIGMIFSLILLAPSWGGMINGIMTLSGAWHKLREDPILKFLIVSLSFYGMSTFEGPMMSIKTVNALSHYTDWTVGHVHAGALGWVGFISMGSIYYLMPRLFGGTQMYSRRAIEVHFWVATIGVVLYIASMWIAGVMQGLMWRATNPDGTLTYAFVESVKASYPYWMVRVLGGVLYLVGMVIMLWNCMMTIRAGKAIDAVIPQTTPAHA
;
A
#
# COMPACT_ATOMS: atom_id res chain seq x y z
N ILE A 1 19.71 2.89 -8.09
CA ILE A 1 20.66 3.77 -7.37
C ILE A 1 20.06 4.23 -6.05
N VAL A 2 18.92 4.93 -6.03
CA VAL A 2 18.23 5.35 -4.77
C VAL A 2 18.12 4.22 -3.74
N ILE A 3 17.58 3.05 -4.13
CA ILE A 3 17.44 1.90 -3.23
C ILE A 3 18.79 1.40 -2.68
N LEU A 4 19.86 1.44 -3.49
CA LEU A 4 21.20 1.07 -3.03
C LEU A 4 21.75 2.07 -2.01
N LEU A 5 21.52 3.37 -2.24
CA LEU A 5 21.91 4.41 -1.30
C LEU A 5 21.17 4.23 0.03
N ALA A 6 19.86 3.97 0.01
CA ALA A 6 19.07 3.69 1.20
C ALA A 6 19.60 2.46 1.99
N ALA A 7 19.92 1.37 1.29
CA ALA A 7 20.46 0.16 1.89
C ALA A 7 21.83 0.36 2.58
N VAL A 8 22.58 1.40 2.18
CA VAL A 8 23.87 1.76 2.79
C VAL A 8 23.70 2.84 3.85
N SER A 9 22.94 3.90 3.59
CA SER A 9 22.85 5.07 4.46
C SER A 9 22.11 4.78 5.77
N LEU A 10 20.99 4.05 5.70
CA LEU A 10 20.15 3.82 6.89
C LEU A 10 20.87 2.98 7.96
N PRO A 11 21.56 1.86 7.63
CA PRO A 11 22.36 1.13 8.64
C PRO A 11 23.55 1.92 9.21
N LEU A 12 24.04 2.93 8.48
CA LEU A 12 25.07 3.85 8.97
C LEU A 12 24.51 4.93 9.91
N GLY A 13 23.20 4.91 10.20
CA GLY A 13 22.53 5.89 11.05
C GLY A 13 22.26 7.23 10.37
N ILE A 14 22.42 7.29 9.04
CA ILE A 14 22.17 8.50 8.25
C ILE A 14 20.68 8.57 7.95
N THR A 15 19.96 9.32 8.79
CA THR A 15 18.51 9.50 8.67
C THR A 15 18.02 10.86 9.14
N THR A 16 16.94 11.34 8.51
CA THR A 16 16.15 12.49 8.95
C THR A 16 15.27 12.18 10.17
N GLY A 17 14.99 10.89 10.44
CA GLY A 17 14.06 10.45 11.50
C GLY A 17 12.58 10.60 11.17
N LYS A 18 12.24 10.99 9.93
CA LYS A 18 10.87 11.10 9.43
C LYS A 18 10.43 9.78 8.79
N GLU A 19 9.35 9.20 9.28
CA GLU A 19 8.80 7.94 8.73
C GLU A 19 8.49 8.06 7.22
N TYR A 20 8.91 7.06 6.44
CA TYR A 20 8.80 7.01 4.99
C TYR A 20 9.53 8.13 4.22
N ALA A 21 10.31 8.96 4.91
CA ALA A 21 11.13 10.06 4.37
C ALA A 21 12.50 10.08 5.06
N GLU A 22 13.03 8.90 5.38
CA GLU A 22 14.20 8.74 6.25
C GLU A 22 15.51 9.14 5.58
N LEU A 23 15.55 9.20 4.25
CA LEU A 23 16.77 9.45 3.47
C LEU A 23 17.14 10.93 3.54
N GLU A 24 18.44 11.22 3.53
CA GLU A 24 18.94 12.60 3.65
C GLU A 24 18.91 13.35 2.31
N TRP A 25 18.94 14.69 2.37
CA TRP A 25 18.72 15.62 1.27
C TRP A 25 19.36 15.29 -0.09
N PRO A 26 20.60 14.76 -0.23
CA PRO A 26 21.14 14.45 -1.55
C PRO A 26 20.35 13.34 -2.24
N ILE A 27 19.85 12.38 -1.46
CA ILE A 27 19.04 11.27 -1.97
C ILE A 27 17.63 11.77 -2.30
N ASP A 28 17.08 12.71 -1.55
CA ASP A 28 15.77 13.32 -1.86
C ASP A 28 15.79 14.13 -3.16
N ILE A 29 16.88 14.84 -3.44
CA ILE A 29 17.10 15.48 -4.75
C ILE A 29 17.17 14.42 -5.84
N LEU A 30 17.91 13.33 -5.64
CA LEU A 30 17.99 12.24 -6.61
C LEU A 30 16.62 11.60 -6.87
N ILE A 31 15.84 11.35 -5.82
CA ILE A 31 14.46 10.86 -5.92
C ILE A 31 13.63 11.82 -6.77
N THR A 32 13.71 13.12 -6.50
CA THR A 32 12.99 14.15 -7.26
C THR A 32 13.32 14.09 -8.75
N LEU A 33 14.61 14.02 -9.12
CA LEU A 33 15.05 13.96 -10.51
C LEU A 33 14.57 12.69 -11.23
N VAL A 34 14.66 11.55 -10.55
CA VAL A 34 14.17 10.26 -11.07
C VAL A 34 12.64 10.30 -11.23
N TRP A 35 11.93 10.90 -10.27
CA TRP A 35 10.47 10.98 -10.30
C TRP A 35 9.96 11.92 -11.38
N VAL A 36 10.62 13.06 -11.61
CA VAL A 36 10.32 13.96 -12.74
C VAL A 36 10.53 13.22 -14.07
N SER A 37 11.62 12.47 -14.19
CA SER A 37 11.88 11.65 -15.38
C SER A 37 10.78 10.60 -15.59
N TYR A 38 10.34 9.93 -14.53
CA TYR A 38 9.24 8.98 -14.56
C TYR A 38 7.92 9.64 -14.99
N ALA A 39 7.60 10.82 -14.43
CA ALA A 39 6.41 11.58 -14.79
C ALA A 39 6.40 11.95 -16.29
N LEU A 40 7.52 12.45 -16.81
CA LEU A 40 7.65 12.80 -18.23
C LEU A 40 7.44 11.58 -19.14
N VAL A 41 8.00 10.42 -18.78
CA VAL A 41 7.80 9.17 -19.54
C VAL A 41 6.33 8.74 -19.52
N PHE A 42 5.70 8.74 -18.34
CA PHE A 42 4.32 8.30 -18.19
C PHE A 42 3.34 9.23 -18.92
N PHE A 43 3.38 10.54 -18.63
CA PHE A 43 2.48 11.50 -19.26
C PHE A 43 2.80 11.69 -20.75
N GLY A 44 4.07 11.62 -21.15
CA GLY A 44 4.47 11.59 -22.56
C GLY A 44 3.87 10.39 -23.31
N THR A 45 3.76 9.24 -22.66
CA THR A 45 3.07 8.06 -23.22
C THR A 45 1.57 8.29 -23.37
N LEU A 46 0.92 8.94 -22.39
CA LEU A 46 -0.51 9.30 -22.47
C LEU A 46 -0.82 10.32 -23.58
N ILE A 47 0.10 11.25 -23.83
CA ILE A 47 -0.04 12.25 -24.90
C ILE A 47 0.01 11.57 -26.28
N LYS A 48 0.90 10.57 -26.45
CA LYS A 48 1.08 9.83 -27.71
C LYS A 48 0.08 8.67 -27.91
N ARG A 49 -0.97 8.59 -27.08
CA ARG A 49 -1.98 7.52 -27.17
C ARG A 49 -2.70 7.52 -28.52
N LYS A 50 -3.23 6.35 -28.90
CA LYS A 50 -4.01 6.17 -30.14
C LYS A 50 -5.52 6.30 -29.95
N VAL A 51 -6.02 5.95 -28.76
CA VAL A 51 -7.44 6.04 -28.41
C VAL A 51 -7.78 7.41 -27.83
N SER A 52 -8.98 7.91 -28.10
CA SER A 52 -9.46 9.22 -27.61
C SER A 52 -9.52 9.27 -26.08
N HIS A 53 -10.08 8.23 -25.46
CA HIS A 53 -10.24 8.12 -24.00
C HIS A 53 -8.99 7.62 -23.28
N ILE A 54 -8.74 8.17 -22.09
CA ILE A 54 -7.72 7.67 -21.16
C ILE A 54 -8.40 6.68 -20.22
N TYR A 55 -7.87 5.45 -20.14
CA TYR A 55 -8.41 4.42 -19.26
C TYR A 55 -8.24 4.77 -17.77
N VAL A 56 -9.20 4.35 -16.94
CA VAL A 56 -9.27 4.68 -15.50
C VAL A 56 -8.00 4.28 -14.73
N ALA A 57 -7.37 3.16 -15.09
CA ALA A 57 -6.09 2.77 -14.49
C ALA A 57 -5.04 3.90 -14.58
N ASN A 58 -5.03 4.64 -15.68
CA ASN A 58 -4.09 5.74 -15.90
C ASN A 58 -4.51 7.02 -15.16
N TRP A 59 -5.77 7.17 -14.77
CA TRP A 59 -6.19 8.26 -13.87
C TRP A 59 -5.54 8.04 -12.51
N PHE A 60 -5.62 6.81 -11.99
CA PHE A 60 -4.98 6.41 -10.74
C PHE A 60 -3.46 6.55 -10.78
N TYR A 61 -2.79 6.04 -11.84
CA TYR A 61 -1.35 6.23 -11.98
C TYR A 61 -0.96 7.70 -12.12
N GLY A 62 -1.71 8.49 -12.91
CA GLY A 62 -1.44 9.92 -13.05
C GLY A 62 -1.57 10.68 -11.73
N ALA A 63 -2.64 10.41 -10.97
CA ALA A 63 -2.84 11.01 -9.65
C ALA A 63 -1.75 10.58 -8.65
N PHE A 64 -1.38 9.30 -8.65
CA PHE A 64 -0.26 8.76 -7.87
C PHE A 64 1.04 9.52 -8.15
N ILE A 65 1.41 9.66 -9.42
CA ILE A 65 2.67 10.31 -9.82
C ILE A 65 2.71 11.76 -9.35
N LEU A 66 1.64 12.52 -9.61
CA LEU A 66 1.57 13.93 -9.28
C LEU A 66 1.52 14.18 -7.78
N ALA A 67 0.70 13.43 -7.05
CA ALA A 67 0.57 13.58 -5.62
C ALA A 67 1.87 13.20 -4.90
N VAL A 68 2.50 12.06 -5.25
CA VAL A 68 3.77 11.66 -4.63
C VAL A 68 4.87 12.69 -4.89
N ALA A 69 4.93 13.31 -6.07
CA ALA A 69 5.87 14.38 -6.33
C ALA A 69 5.65 15.59 -5.40
N LEU A 70 4.39 16.02 -5.25
CA LEU A 70 4.03 17.11 -4.35
C LEU A 70 4.36 16.79 -2.89
N LEU A 71 3.98 15.59 -2.44
CA LEU A 71 4.21 15.10 -1.09
C LEU A 71 5.71 15.06 -0.76
N HIS A 72 6.50 14.48 -1.66
CA HIS A 72 7.95 14.37 -1.53
C HIS A 72 8.61 15.75 -1.39
N LEU A 73 8.29 16.68 -2.29
CA LEU A 73 8.88 18.03 -2.29
C LEU A 73 8.56 18.83 -1.04
N VAL A 74 7.33 18.71 -0.53
CA VAL A 74 6.91 19.46 0.66
C VAL A 74 7.50 18.86 1.93
N ASN A 75 7.40 17.55 2.15
CA ASN A 75 7.90 16.95 3.40
C ASN A 75 9.43 16.92 3.50
N SER A 76 10.12 16.84 2.36
CA SER A 76 11.59 16.85 2.27
C SER A 76 12.15 18.28 2.17
N ALA A 77 11.35 19.30 2.52
CA ALA A 77 11.87 20.65 2.69
C ALA A 77 12.72 20.69 3.95
N GLU A 78 14.03 20.86 3.78
CA GLU A 78 15.00 20.80 4.86
C GLU A 78 16.24 21.67 4.58
N ILE A 79 16.92 22.08 5.65
CA ILE A 79 18.13 22.89 5.61
C ILE A 79 19.34 21.95 5.73
N PRO A 80 20.16 21.79 4.68
CA PRO A 80 21.38 21.01 4.76
C PRO A 80 22.40 21.61 5.73
N VAL A 81 22.96 20.78 6.61
CA VAL A 81 24.05 21.15 7.51
C VAL A 81 25.37 20.53 7.05
N THR A 82 25.32 19.26 6.65
CA THR A 82 26.43 18.54 6.03
C THR A 82 25.91 17.69 4.87
N LEU A 83 26.79 17.00 4.15
CA LEU A 83 26.37 16.10 3.07
C LEU A 83 25.42 14.99 3.54
N THR A 84 25.53 14.56 4.80
CA THR A 84 24.75 13.46 5.37
C THR A 84 23.88 13.92 6.53
N LYS A 85 23.61 15.22 6.64
CA LYS A 85 22.75 15.76 7.69
C LYS A 85 22.01 17.02 7.27
N SER A 86 20.72 17.03 7.51
CA SER A 86 19.79 18.14 7.39
C SER A 86 18.95 18.31 8.66
N TYR A 87 18.25 19.43 8.74
CA TYR A 87 17.13 19.64 9.66
C TYR A 87 15.88 20.05 8.90
N SER A 88 14.73 19.49 9.25
CA SER A 88 13.45 19.84 8.62
C SER A 88 13.20 21.35 8.65
N ALA A 89 12.58 21.87 7.59
CA ALA A 89 12.11 23.25 7.53
C ALA A 89 10.93 23.53 8.50
N TYR A 90 10.34 22.49 9.08
CA TYR A 90 9.23 22.56 10.01
C TYR A 90 9.66 22.12 11.41
N ALA A 91 8.87 22.48 12.43
CA ALA A 91 9.08 22.01 13.80
C ALA A 91 7.77 21.72 14.53
N GLY A 92 7.86 20.88 15.57
CA GLY A 92 6.77 20.59 16.50
C GLY A 92 5.49 20.12 15.81
N VAL A 93 4.37 20.75 16.14
CA VAL A 93 3.04 20.36 15.64
C VAL A 93 2.90 20.56 14.12
N GLN A 94 3.56 21.58 13.56
CA GLN A 94 3.55 21.81 12.11
C GLN A 94 4.30 20.71 11.39
N ASP A 95 5.46 20.31 11.92
CA ASP A 95 6.23 19.21 11.37
C ASP A 95 5.48 17.88 11.46
N ALA A 96 4.83 17.61 12.60
CA ALA A 96 3.97 16.44 12.75
C ALA A 96 2.84 16.42 11.71
N MET A 97 2.18 17.56 11.46
CA MET A 97 1.11 17.65 10.48
C MET A 97 1.64 17.45 9.05
N VAL A 98 2.73 18.11 8.66
CA VAL A 98 3.34 17.90 7.33
C VAL A 98 3.80 16.45 7.18
N GLN A 99 4.42 15.88 8.21
CA GLN A 99 4.88 14.51 8.25
C GLN A 99 3.75 13.50 8.04
N TRP A 100 2.60 13.67 8.68
CA TRP A 100 1.49 12.72 8.53
C TRP A 100 0.54 13.02 7.39
N TRP A 101 0.48 14.27 6.92
CA TRP A 101 -0.05 14.56 5.59
C TRP A 101 0.78 13.83 4.53
N TYR A 102 2.11 13.84 4.64
CA TYR A 102 3.00 13.05 3.79
C TYR A 102 2.79 11.54 3.99
N GLY A 103 3.02 11.02 5.19
CA GLY A 103 3.04 9.58 5.46
C GLY A 103 1.72 8.88 5.12
N HIS A 104 0.58 9.49 5.47
CA HIS A 104 -0.71 8.93 5.12
C HIS A 104 -0.95 8.95 3.60
N ASN A 105 -0.55 10.00 2.91
CA ASN A 105 -0.75 10.08 1.47
C ASN A 105 0.34 9.36 0.68
N ALA A 106 1.48 9.04 1.28
CA ALA A 106 2.40 8.06 0.74
C ALA A 106 1.67 6.71 0.64
N VAL A 107 1.03 6.23 1.71
CA VAL A 107 0.21 5.01 1.59
C VAL A 107 -1.01 5.22 0.69
N GLY A 108 -1.66 6.38 0.71
CA GLY A 108 -2.86 6.67 -0.09
C GLY A 108 -2.64 6.75 -1.59
N PHE A 109 -1.54 7.33 -2.03
CA PHE A 109 -1.26 7.51 -3.45
C PHE A 109 -0.28 6.48 -3.96
N PHE A 110 0.81 6.24 -3.22
CA PHE A 110 1.80 5.24 -3.62
C PHE A 110 1.23 3.82 -3.47
N LEU A 111 0.68 3.47 -2.30
CA LEU A 111 0.25 2.09 -1.99
C LEU A 111 -1.24 1.80 -2.26
N THR A 112 -2.08 2.82 -2.38
CA THR A 112 -3.50 2.64 -2.74
C THR A 112 -3.76 3.08 -4.18
N ALA A 113 -3.59 4.35 -4.54
CA ALA A 113 -3.94 4.82 -5.89
C ALA A 113 -3.13 4.09 -6.98
N GLY A 114 -1.81 4.03 -6.88
CA GLY A 114 -0.97 3.33 -7.87
C GLY A 114 -1.36 1.85 -8.04
N PHE A 115 -1.71 1.18 -6.94
CA PHE A 115 -2.08 -0.24 -6.91
C PHE A 115 -3.53 -0.47 -7.35
N LEU A 116 -4.42 0.50 -7.17
CA LEU A 116 -5.72 0.53 -7.84
C LEU A 116 -5.53 0.62 -9.36
N GLY A 117 -4.52 1.35 -9.85
CA GLY A 117 -4.12 1.34 -11.25
C GLY A 117 -3.77 -0.08 -11.76
N MET A 118 -3.01 -0.85 -10.98
CA MET A 118 -2.74 -2.26 -11.28
C MET A 118 -4.03 -3.08 -11.31
N MET A 119 -4.86 -2.97 -10.27
CA MET A 119 -6.13 -3.67 -10.17
C MET A 119 -7.05 -3.40 -11.36
N TYR A 120 -7.18 -2.14 -11.79
CA TYR A 120 -8.00 -1.76 -12.93
C TYR A 120 -7.51 -2.36 -14.25
N TYR A 121 -6.22 -2.62 -14.38
CA TYR A 121 -5.68 -3.26 -15.58
C TYR A 121 -5.74 -4.79 -15.50
N PHE A 122 -5.17 -5.37 -14.44
CA PHE A 122 -4.89 -6.80 -14.37
C PHE A 122 -6.12 -7.66 -14.03
N ILE A 123 -7.09 -7.15 -13.26
CA ILE A 123 -8.30 -7.94 -12.95
C ILE A 123 -9.16 -8.15 -14.20
N PRO A 124 -9.60 -7.11 -14.93
CA PRO A 124 -10.36 -7.31 -16.16
C PRO A 124 -9.61 -8.16 -17.18
N LYS A 125 -8.28 -7.99 -17.27
CA LYS A 125 -7.42 -8.73 -18.21
C LYS A 125 -7.22 -10.20 -17.86
N GLN A 126 -7.17 -10.56 -16.59
CA GLN A 126 -7.02 -11.96 -16.19
C GLN A 126 -8.36 -12.71 -16.18
N VAL A 127 -9.44 -12.02 -15.83
CA VAL A 127 -10.79 -12.60 -15.85
C VAL A 127 -11.36 -12.65 -17.28
N ASP A 128 -10.84 -11.83 -18.19
CA ASP A 128 -11.34 -11.60 -19.55
C ASP A 128 -12.80 -11.13 -19.54
N ARG A 129 -13.05 -10.07 -18.76
CA ARG A 129 -14.37 -9.44 -18.61
C ARG A 129 -14.23 -7.92 -18.59
N PRO A 130 -15.25 -7.20 -19.07
CA PRO A 130 -15.28 -5.75 -18.91
C PRO A 130 -15.34 -5.38 -17.42
N ILE A 131 -14.79 -4.22 -17.08
CA ILE A 131 -14.91 -3.66 -15.73
C ILE A 131 -16.39 -3.49 -15.37
N TYR A 132 -16.75 -3.79 -14.12
CA TYR A 132 -18.14 -3.81 -13.68
C TYR A 132 -18.88 -2.47 -13.87
N SER A 133 -18.37 -1.37 -13.33
CA SER A 133 -19.07 -0.08 -13.38
C SER A 133 -18.13 1.08 -13.64
N TYR A 134 -18.24 1.67 -14.84
CA TYR A 134 -17.52 2.89 -15.21
C TYR A 134 -17.98 4.11 -14.39
N ARG A 135 -19.28 4.21 -14.05
CA ARG A 135 -19.77 5.31 -13.19
C ARG A 135 -19.16 5.23 -11.80
N LEU A 136 -19.07 4.01 -11.23
CA LEU A 136 -18.38 3.80 -9.97
C LEU A 136 -16.90 4.17 -10.09
N SER A 137 -16.25 3.86 -11.21
CA SER A 137 -14.87 4.28 -11.50
C SER A 137 -14.69 5.81 -11.46
N ILE A 138 -15.66 6.60 -11.91
CA ILE A 138 -15.60 8.07 -11.82
C ILE A 138 -15.76 8.52 -10.37
N VAL A 139 -16.84 8.08 -9.72
CA VAL A 139 -17.20 8.53 -8.37
C VAL A 139 -16.11 8.17 -7.37
N HIS A 140 -15.67 6.92 -7.37
CA HIS A 140 -14.67 6.48 -6.40
C HIS A 140 -13.31 7.11 -6.67
N PHE A 141 -12.92 7.35 -7.94
CA PHE A 141 -11.65 8.01 -8.25
C PHE A 141 -11.61 9.42 -7.67
N TRP A 142 -12.56 10.28 -8.03
CA TRP A 142 -12.54 11.68 -7.59
C TRP A 142 -12.74 11.81 -6.09
N ALA A 143 -13.67 11.04 -5.50
CA ALA A 143 -13.88 11.06 -4.07
C ALA A 143 -12.66 10.53 -3.31
N LEU A 144 -12.00 9.46 -3.77
CA LEU A 144 -10.79 8.92 -3.14
C LEU A 144 -9.65 9.95 -3.17
N ILE A 145 -9.30 10.45 -4.35
CA ILE A 145 -8.17 11.36 -4.53
C ILE A 145 -8.36 12.67 -3.76
N PHE A 146 -9.59 13.19 -3.67
CA PHE A 146 -9.88 14.37 -2.86
C PHE A 146 -9.81 14.08 -1.36
N THR A 147 -10.48 13.02 -0.89
CA THR A 147 -10.63 12.77 0.56
C THR A 147 -9.35 12.29 1.23
N TYR A 148 -8.51 11.51 0.54
CA TYR A 148 -7.26 10.99 1.11
C TYR A 148 -6.33 12.11 1.61
N MET A 149 -6.29 13.25 0.90
CA MET A 149 -5.48 14.42 1.28
C MET A 149 -5.76 14.95 2.69
N TRP A 150 -6.95 14.70 3.23
CA TRP A 150 -7.39 15.21 4.52
C TRP A 150 -7.16 14.25 5.67
N ALA A 151 -6.83 12.98 5.41
CA ALA A 151 -6.82 11.94 6.43
C ALA A 151 -5.53 11.91 7.29
N GLY A 152 -4.50 12.69 6.95
CA GLY A 152 -3.26 12.79 7.73
C GLY A 152 -3.41 12.95 9.26
N PRO A 153 -4.28 13.84 9.78
CA PRO A 153 -4.42 14.06 11.22
C PRO A 153 -4.90 12.85 12.04
N HIS A 154 -5.38 11.77 11.41
CA HIS A 154 -5.78 10.55 12.14
C HIS A 154 -4.61 9.79 12.80
N HIS A 155 -3.38 10.12 12.41
CA HIS A 155 -2.16 9.66 13.05
C HIS A 155 -1.81 10.47 14.31
N LEU A 156 -2.52 11.57 14.54
CA LEU A 156 -2.17 12.60 15.53
C LEU A 156 -3.30 12.84 16.53
N HIS A 157 -4.18 11.85 16.74
CA HIS A 157 -5.24 11.95 17.72
C HIS A 157 -4.71 11.98 19.15
N TYR A 158 -5.28 12.85 19.98
CA TYR A 158 -4.87 13.08 21.36
C TYR A 158 -3.37 13.43 21.51
N THR A 159 -2.79 14.07 20.49
CA THR A 159 -1.45 14.65 20.54
C THR A 159 -1.53 16.17 20.75
N ALA A 160 -0.39 16.87 20.65
CA ALA A 160 -0.32 18.33 20.67
C ALA A 160 -0.94 19.01 19.42
N LEU A 161 -1.35 18.26 18.39
CA LEU A 161 -2.06 18.81 17.23
C LEU A 161 -3.41 19.41 17.66
N PRO A 162 -3.81 20.62 17.20
CA PRO A 162 -5.09 21.21 17.53
C PRO A 162 -6.29 20.29 17.27
N ASP A 163 -7.25 20.32 18.20
CA ASP A 163 -8.42 19.44 18.16
C ASP A 163 -9.24 19.55 16.87
N TRP A 164 -9.32 20.75 16.28
CA TRP A 164 -10.03 20.98 15.02
C TRP A 164 -9.40 20.19 13.87
N ALA A 165 -8.06 20.14 13.80
CA ALA A 165 -7.34 19.45 12.73
C ALA A 165 -7.50 17.93 12.90
N GLN A 166 -7.41 17.44 14.14
CA GLN A 166 -7.69 16.04 14.47
C GLN A 166 -9.11 15.65 14.02
N SER A 167 -10.13 16.46 14.34
CA SER A 167 -11.52 16.17 13.99
C SER A 167 -11.76 16.17 12.46
N ILE A 168 -11.10 17.05 11.71
CA ILE A 168 -11.13 17.01 10.24
C ILE A 168 -10.55 15.69 9.73
N GLY A 169 -9.39 15.27 10.24
CA GLY A 169 -8.77 14.00 9.86
C GLY A 169 -9.68 12.81 10.13
N MET A 170 -10.33 12.76 11.29
CA MET A 170 -11.31 11.72 11.62
C MET A 170 -12.51 11.71 10.65
N ILE A 171 -13.14 12.87 10.41
CA ILE A 171 -14.34 12.97 9.55
C ILE A 171 -14.00 12.52 8.12
N PHE A 172 -12.90 13.02 7.55
CA PHE A 172 -12.53 12.64 6.19
C PHE A 172 -12.07 11.19 6.08
N SER A 173 -11.44 10.62 7.12
CA SER A 173 -11.10 9.20 7.16
C SER A 173 -12.35 8.32 7.21
N LEU A 174 -13.41 8.74 7.90
CA LEU A 174 -14.70 8.04 7.86
C LEU A 174 -15.38 8.14 6.49
N ILE A 175 -15.35 9.31 5.86
CA ILE A 175 -15.87 9.49 4.50
C ILE A 175 -15.08 8.64 3.50
N LEU A 176 -13.76 8.53 3.68
CA LEU A 176 -12.83 7.79 2.82
C LEU A 176 -13.17 6.29 2.71
N LEU A 177 -13.92 5.73 3.65
CA LEU A 177 -14.44 4.36 3.58
C LEU A 177 -15.19 4.10 2.27
N ALA A 178 -16.12 4.98 1.91
CA ALA A 178 -17.01 4.80 0.76
C ALA A 178 -16.26 4.75 -0.60
N PRO A 179 -15.39 5.73 -0.95
CA PRO A 179 -14.63 5.66 -2.19
C PRO A 179 -13.57 4.56 -2.18
N SER A 180 -13.01 4.23 -1.02
CA SER A 180 -12.08 3.10 -0.90
C SER A 180 -12.77 1.79 -1.27
N TRP A 181 -13.92 1.50 -0.66
CA TRP A 181 -14.73 0.31 -1.00
C TRP A 181 -15.29 0.36 -2.42
N GLY A 182 -15.49 1.54 -3.00
CA GLY A 182 -15.79 1.68 -4.42
C GLY A 182 -14.78 0.95 -5.32
N GLY A 183 -13.48 1.00 -4.99
CA GLY A 183 -12.44 0.25 -5.69
C GLY A 183 -12.57 -1.27 -5.51
N MET A 184 -12.80 -1.72 -4.27
CA MET A 184 -13.02 -3.14 -3.96
C MET A 184 -14.22 -3.69 -4.72
N ILE A 185 -15.37 -3.02 -4.62
CA ILE A 185 -16.62 -3.43 -5.24
C ILE A 185 -16.44 -3.50 -6.76
N ASN A 186 -15.81 -2.51 -7.38
CA ASN A 186 -15.62 -2.51 -8.83
C ASN A 186 -14.76 -3.70 -9.28
N GLY A 187 -13.74 -4.07 -8.51
CA GLY A 187 -12.89 -5.21 -8.82
C GLY A 187 -13.52 -6.56 -8.57
N ILE A 188 -14.13 -6.74 -7.40
CA ILE A 188 -14.80 -7.99 -7.06
C ILE A 188 -15.99 -8.23 -7.99
N MET A 189 -16.81 -7.21 -8.25
CA MET A 189 -17.98 -7.37 -9.13
C MET A 189 -17.61 -7.57 -10.60
N THR A 190 -16.38 -7.22 -11.01
CA THR A 190 -15.86 -7.58 -12.35
C THR A 190 -15.75 -9.10 -12.51
N LEU A 191 -15.58 -9.83 -11.40
CA LEU A 191 -15.57 -11.29 -11.40
C LEU A 191 -16.97 -11.91 -11.44
N SER A 192 -18.04 -11.14 -11.27
CA SER A 192 -19.41 -11.67 -11.23
C SER A 192 -19.74 -12.51 -12.47
N GLY A 193 -20.14 -13.76 -12.23
CA GLY A 193 -20.38 -14.78 -13.27
C GLY A 193 -19.14 -15.62 -13.67
N ALA A 194 -17.95 -15.26 -13.22
CA ALA A 194 -16.68 -15.97 -13.46
C ALA A 194 -16.01 -16.50 -12.18
N TRP A 195 -16.75 -16.57 -11.07
CA TRP A 195 -16.27 -17.08 -9.77
C TRP A 195 -15.67 -18.49 -9.83
N HIS A 196 -16.11 -19.33 -10.77
CA HIS A 196 -15.52 -20.67 -10.98
C HIS A 196 -14.03 -20.60 -11.33
N LYS A 197 -13.58 -19.54 -12.02
CA LYS A 197 -12.16 -19.33 -12.38
C LYS A 197 -11.26 -19.21 -11.17
N LEU A 198 -11.76 -18.80 -10.00
CA LEU A 198 -10.96 -18.75 -8.77
C LEU A 198 -10.47 -20.12 -8.33
N ARG A 199 -11.19 -21.20 -8.62
CA ARG A 199 -10.75 -22.55 -8.23
C ARG A 199 -9.60 -23.02 -9.12
N GLU A 200 -9.61 -22.57 -10.36
CA GLU A 200 -8.68 -23.00 -11.39
C GLU A 200 -7.42 -22.13 -11.40
N ASP A 201 -7.57 -20.81 -11.46
CA ASP A 201 -6.50 -19.86 -11.71
C ASP A 201 -5.91 -19.25 -10.42
N PRO A 202 -4.67 -19.62 -10.04
CA PRO A 202 -4.04 -19.10 -8.85
C PRO A 202 -3.61 -17.63 -8.98
N ILE A 203 -3.44 -17.10 -10.19
CA ILE A 203 -3.16 -15.66 -10.38
C ILE A 203 -4.39 -14.87 -9.94
N LEU A 204 -5.58 -15.32 -10.33
CA LEU A 204 -6.82 -14.70 -9.94
C LEU A 204 -7.07 -14.79 -8.43
N LYS A 205 -6.63 -15.87 -7.77
CA LYS A 205 -6.65 -15.95 -6.29
C LYS A 205 -5.88 -14.80 -5.66
N PHE A 206 -4.65 -14.53 -6.11
CA PHE A 206 -3.88 -13.37 -5.64
C PHE A 206 -4.63 -12.07 -5.86
N LEU A 207 -5.11 -11.81 -7.08
CA LEU A 207 -5.76 -10.54 -7.41
C LEU A 207 -7.04 -10.29 -6.59
N ILE A 208 -7.83 -11.33 -6.32
CA ILE A 208 -9.12 -11.19 -5.62
C ILE A 208 -8.96 -11.19 -4.10
N VAL A 209 -8.09 -12.06 -3.55
CA VAL A 209 -7.77 -12.01 -2.11
C VAL A 209 -7.07 -10.72 -1.76
N SER A 210 -6.30 -10.16 -2.69
CA SER A 210 -5.76 -8.81 -2.56
C SER A 210 -6.85 -7.77 -2.32
N LEU A 211 -7.94 -7.81 -3.09
CA LEU A 211 -9.07 -6.92 -2.90
C LEU A 211 -9.79 -7.14 -1.57
N SER A 212 -9.82 -8.39 -1.06
CA SER A 212 -10.37 -8.68 0.26
C SER A 212 -9.56 -8.01 1.38
N PHE A 213 -8.22 -8.10 1.34
CA PHE A 213 -7.35 -7.41 2.30
C PHE A 213 -7.37 -5.89 2.13
N TYR A 214 -7.52 -5.40 0.91
CA TYR A 214 -7.75 -3.97 0.65
C TYR A 214 -9.05 -3.49 1.28
N GLY A 215 -10.17 -4.16 1.04
CA GLY A 215 -11.45 -3.82 1.65
C GLY A 215 -11.43 -3.88 3.17
N MET A 216 -10.77 -4.91 3.71
CA MET A 216 -10.58 -5.10 5.15
C MET A 216 -9.76 -3.97 5.77
N SER A 217 -8.58 -3.66 5.23
CA SER A 217 -7.70 -2.60 5.76
C SER A 217 -8.32 -1.21 5.54
N THR A 218 -8.98 -0.97 4.41
CA THR A 218 -9.70 0.29 4.17
C THR A 218 -11.03 0.40 4.91
N PHE A 219 -11.44 -0.64 5.63
CA PHE A 219 -12.46 -0.58 6.67
C PHE A 219 -11.84 -0.33 8.05
N GLU A 220 -10.81 -1.09 8.40
CA GLU A 220 -10.09 -0.97 9.67
C GLU A 220 -9.50 0.42 9.86
N GLY A 221 -8.90 1.02 8.82
CA GLY A 221 -8.32 2.36 8.87
C GLY A 221 -9.31 3.43 9.33
N PRO A 222 -10.48 3.59 8.65
CA PRO A 222 -11.55 4.45 9.12
C PRO A 222 -12.01 4.16 10.55
N MET A 223 -12.08 2.89 10.96
CA MET A 223 -12.42 2.56 12.35
C MET A 223 -11.35 3.04 13.33
N MET A 224 -10.07 2.84 13.02
CA MET A 224 -8.93 3.31 13.82
C MET A 224 -8.75 4.82 13.78
N SER A 225 -9.35 5.52 12.82
CA SER A 225 -9.40 6.99 12.75
C SER A 225 -10.46 7.61 13.68
N ILE A 226 -11.34 6.79 14.26
CA ILE A 226 -12.26 7.28 15.29
C ILE A 226 -11.44 7.54 16.55
N LYS A 227 -11.45 8.78 17.07
CA LYS A 227 -10.67 9.18 18.25
C LYS A 227 -10.72 8.14 19.37
N THR A 228 -11.90 7.67 19.76
CA THR A 228 -12.07 6.66 20.83
C THR A 228 -11.41 5.31 20.55
N VAL A 229 -11.40 4.87 19.29
CA VAL A 229 -10.69 3.64 18.88
C VAL A 229 -9.19 3.89 18.85
N ASN A 230 -8.78 5.04 18.31
CA ASN A 230 -7.39 5.47 18.26
C ASN A 230 -6.76 5.58 19.65
N ALA A 231 -7.52 6.02 20.65
CA ALA A 231 -7.08 6.06 22.05
C ALA A 231 -6.65 4.69 22.61
N LEU A 232 -7.04 3.59 21.95
CA LEU A 232 -6.59 2.23 22.26
C LEU A 232 -5.56 1.71 21.24
N SER A 233 -5.72 2.00 19.95
CA SER A 233 -4.86 1.44 18.91
C SER A 233 -3.54 2.18 18.72
N HIS A 234 -3.47 3.47 19.05
CA HIS A 234 -2.29 4.31 18.87
C HIS A 234 -1.11 3.82 19.70
N TYR A 235 0.09 3.86 19.12
CA TYR A 235 1.34 3.28 19.67
C TYR A 235 1.36 1.78 19.93
N THR A 236 0.27 1.05 19.68
CA THR A 236 0.22 -0.41 19.85
C THR A 236 0.58 -1.15 18.56
N ASP A 237 0.87 -2.45 18.70
CA ASP A 237 1.06 -3.38 17.59
C ASP A 237 -0.19 -3.50 16.68
N TRP A 238 -1.36 -2.97 17.08
CA TRP A 238 -2.52 -2.92 16.19
C TRP A 238 -2.20 -2.08 14.94
N THR A 239 -1.52 -0.95 15.10
CA THR A 239 -1.07 -0.13 13.96
C THR A 239 -0.17 -0.93 13.01
N VAL A 240 0.72 -1.76 13.56
CA VAL A 240 1.59 -2.65 12.76
C VAL A 240 0.77 -3.71 12.04
N GLY A 241 -0.26 -4.28 12.70
CA GLY A 241 -1.20 -5.23 12.11
C GLY A 241 -1.98 -4.63 10.94
N HIS A 242 -2.52 -3.42 11.12
CA HIS A 242 -3.20 -2.66 10.08
C HIS A 242 -2.30 -2.41 8.86
N VAL A 243 -1.08 -1.93 9.11
CA VAL A 243 -0.08 -1.69 8.06
C VAL A 243 0.20 -2.98 7.29
N HIS A 244 0.42 -4.11 7.97
CA HIS A 244 0.75 -5.37 7.28
C HIS A 244 -0.45 -6.05 6.62
N ALA A 245 -1.68 -5.79 7.09
CA ALA A 245 -2.88 -6.19 6.36
C ALA A 245 -2.94 -5.53 4.97
N GLY A 246 -2.69 -4.22 4.91
CA GLY A 246 -2.60 -3.49 3.64
C GLY A 246 -1.33 -3.84 2.83
N ALA A 247 -0.17 -3.87 3.47
CA ALA A 247 1.11 -4.04 2.78
C ALA A 247 1.31 -5.46 2.24
N LEU A 248 1.05 -6.49 3.05
CA LEU A 248 1.26 -7.87 2.61
C LEU A 248 0.04 -8.40 1.85
N GLY A 249 -1.15 -8.13 2.39
CA GLY A 249 -2.40 -8.66 1.89
C GLY A 249 -2.92 -7.94 0.66
N TRP A 250 -2.78 -6.62 0.56
CA TRP A 250 -3.20 -5.83 -0.62
C TRP A 250 -2.02 -5.56 -1.57
N VAL A 251 -1.10 -4.68 -1.17
CA VAL A 251 0.01 -4.20 -2.03
C VAL A 251 0.82 -5.37 -2.59
N GLY A 252 1.22 -6.29 -1.70
CA GLY A 252 1.98 -7.47 -2.08
C GLY A 252 1.21 -8.39 -3.03
N PHE A 253 -0.02 -8.78 -2.70
CA PHE A 253 -0.77 -9.75 -3.50
C PHE A 253 -1.19 -9.21 -4.87
N ILE A 254 -1.64 -7.96 -4.99
CA ILE A 254 -1.96 -7.40 -6.31
C ILE A 254 -0.69 -7.31 -7.18
N SER A 255 0.46 -6.98 -6.58
CA SER A 255 1.75 -6.96 -7.30
C SER A 255 2.16 -8.34 -7.76
N MET A 256 2.06 -9.35 -6.88
CA MET A 256 2.38 -10.74 -7.22
C MET A 256 1.50 -11.25 -8.35
N GLY A 257 0.18 -11.03 -8.26
CA GLY A 257 -0.76 -11.40 -9.33
C GLY A 257 -0.45 -10.67 -10.64
N SER A 258 -0.16 -9.37 -10.57
CA SER A 258 0.19 -8.54 -11.73
C SER A 258 1.49 -9.01 -12.39
N ILE A 259 2.52 -9.34 -11.60
CA ILE A 259 3.79 -9.87 -12.11
C ILE A 259 3.59 -11.26 -12.72
N TYR A 260 2.84 -12.15 -12.07
CA TYR A 260 2.53 -13.47 -12.64
C TYR A 260 1.76 -13.39 -13.96
N TYR A 261 0.91 -12.38 -14.12
CA TYR A 261 0.26 -12.09 -15.40
C TYR A 261 1.26 -11.58 -16.44
N LEU A 262 2.05 -10.57 -16.06
CA LEU A 262 2.89 -9.80 -16.98
C LEU A 262 4.12 -10.58 -17.45
N MET A 263 4.80 -11.28 -16.53
CA MET A 263 6.08 -11.91 -16.75
C MET A 263 6.11 -12.81 -18.00
N PRO A 264 5.23 -13.82 -18.17
CA PRO A 264 5.32 -14.68 -19.36
C PRO A 264 5.13 -13.89 -20.66
N ARG A 265 4.25 -12.87 -20.66
CA ARG A 265 3.94 -12.04 -21.83
C ARG A 265 5.13 -11.18 -22.27
N LEU A 266 5.97 -10.74 -21.34
CA LEU A 266 7.21 -10.02 -21.66
C LEU A 266 8.27 -10.94 -22.29
N PHE A 267 8.20 -12.24 -22.00
CA PHE A 267 9.17 -13.24 -22.47
C PHE A 267 8.58 -14.20 -23.52
N GLY A 268 7.57 -13.74 -24.27
CA GLY A 268 7.00 -14.46 -25.42
C GLY A 268 6.11 -15.66 -25.08
N GLY A 269 5.82 -15.89 -23.80
CA GLY A 269 4.93 -16.93 -23.31
C GLY A 269 3.54 -16.41 -22.91
N THR A 270 2.60 -17.33 -22.68
CA THR A 270 1.25 -17.01 -22.21
C THR A 270 1.02 -17.40 -20.74
N GLN A 271 1.89 -18.24 -20.19
CA GLN A 271 1.78 -18.80 -18.84
C GLN A 271 3.15 -18.85 -18.15
N MET A 272 3.12 -18.76 -16.82
CA MET A 272 4.31 -18.97 -15.99
C MET A 272 4.80 -20.41 -16.06
N TYR A 273 6.09 -20.62 -15.78
CA TYR A 273 6.74 -21.93 -15.81
C TYR A 273 5.99 -22.99 -14.99
N SER A 274 5.55 -22.68 -13.76
CA SER A 274 4.79 -23.60 -12.92
C SER A 274 3.58 -22.93 -12.28
N ARG A 275 2.37 -23.33 -12.71
CA ARG A 275 1.10 -22.92 -12.07
C ARG A 275 0.96 -23.47 -10.65
N ARG A 276 1.46 -24.69 -10.41
CA ARG A 276 1.45 -25.32 -9.08
C ARG A 276 2.29 -24.54 -8.07
N ALA A 277 3.42 -23.98 -8.50
CA ALA A 277 4.24 -23.12 -7.64
C ALA A 277 3.52 -21.82 -7.26
N ILE A 278 2.70 -21.25 -8.15
CA ILE A 278 1.86 -20.09 -7.84
C ILE A 278 0.82 -20.47 -6.77
N GLU A 279 0.20 -21.64 -6.89
CA GLU A 279 -0.76 -22.14 -5.89
C GLU A 279 -0.11 -22.30 -4.50
N VAL A 280 1.07 -22.92 -4.45
CA VAL A 280 1.82 -23.07 -3.18
C VAL A 280 2.20 -21.70 -2.62
N HIS A 281 2.71 -20.80 -3.47
CA HIS A 281 3.03 -19.43 -3.06
C HIS A 281 1.79 -18.74 -2.46
N PHE A 282 0.64 -18.81 -3.14
CA PHE A 282 -0.61 -18.22 -2.67
C PHE A 282 -0.97 -18.68 -1.25
N TRP A 283 -0.96 -20.00 -0.99
CA TRP A 283 -1.33 -20.51 0.33
C TRP A 283 -0.32 -20.18 1.41
N VAL A 284 0.97 -20.36 1.14
CA VAL A 284 2.04 -20.08 2.10
C VAL A 284 2.03 -18.60 2.48
N ALA A 285 1.90 -17.70 1.49
CA ALA A 285 1.83 -16.27 1.74
C ALA A 285 0.53 -15.89 2.47
N THR A 286 -0.62 -16.44 2.08
CA THR A 286 -1.92 -16.14 2.73
C THR A 286 -1.93 -16.56 4.20
N ILE A 287 -1.44 -17.77 4.51
CA ILE A 287 -1.28 -18.23 5.90
C ILE A 287 -0.32 -17.29 6.65
N GLY A 288 0.78 -16.90 6.03
CA GLY A 288 1.73 -15.94 6.57
C GLY A 288 1.09 -14.60 6.96
N VAL A 289 0.30 -14.00 6.05
CA VAL A 289 -0.43 -12.74 6.29
C VAL A 289 -1.43 -12.89 7.43
N VAL A 290 -2.24 -13.95 7.43
CA VAL A 290 -3.27 -14.15 8.46
C VAL A 290 -2.64 -14.33 9.85
N LEU A 291 -1.55 -15.10 9.97
CA LEU A 291 -0.81 -15.24 11.22
C LEU A 291 -0.23 -13.90 11.69
N TYR A 292 0.33 -13.11 10.76
CA TYR A 292 0.87 -11.79 11.06
C TYR A 292 -0.22 -10.89 11.65
N ILE A 293 -1.33 -10.71 10.94
CA ILE A 293 -2.42 -9.81 11.35
C ILE A 293 -3.04 -10.27 12.66
N ALA A 294 -3.35 -11.57 12.79
CA ALA A 294 -3.96 -12.10 14.01
C ALA A 294 -3.07 -11.87 15.24
N SER A 295 -1.77 -12.09 15.12
CA SER A 295 -0.83 -11.84 16.23
C SER A 295 -0.77 -10.36 16.63
N MET A 296 -0.78 -9.46 15.65
CA MET A 296 -0.71 -8.01 15.88
C MET A 296 -2.00 -7.42 16.43
N TRP A 297 -3.17 -7.93 16.04
CA TRP A 297 -4.43 -7.55 16.67
C TRP A 297 -4.49 -7.95 18.12
N ILE A 298 -4.11 -9.19 18.45
CA ILE A 298 -4.14 -9.66 19.83
C ILE A 298 -3.13 -8.86 20.66
N ALA A 299 -1.90 -8.70 20.17
CA ALA A 299 -0.88 -7.91 20.85
C ALA A 299 -1.30 -6.45 21.03
N GLY A 300 -1.84 -5.83 19.99
CA GLY A 300 -2.22 -4.43 20.01
C GLY A 300 -3.37 -4.12 20.95
N VAL A 301 -4.44 -4.92 20.89
CA VAL A 301 -5.58 -4.78 21.81
C VAL A 301 -5.14 -5.02 23.26
N MET A 302 -4.34 -6.06 23.49
CA MET A 302 -3.79 -6.36 24.81
C MET A 302 -2.92 -5.20 25.34
N GLN A 303 -1.98 -4.67 24.54
CA GLN A 303 -1.15 -3.53 24.91
C GLN A 303 -2.00 -2.32 25.29
N GLY A 304 -2.93 -1.93 24.43
CA GLY A 304 -3.82 -0.79 24.68
C GLY A 304 -4.67 -0.96 25.93
N LEU A 305 -5.15 -2.17 26.22
CA LEU A 305 -5.88 -2.48 27.46
C LEU A 305 -4.98 -2.47 28.70
N MET A 306 -3.80 -3.06 28.63
CA MET A 306 -2.85 -3.09 29.76
C MET A 306 -2.35 -1.70 30.13
N TRP A 307 -2.03 -0.85 29.15
CA TRP A 307 -1.49 0.49 29.40
C TRP A 307 -2.49 1.45 30.04
N ARG A 308 -3.79 1.21 29.84
CA ARG A 308 -4.86 2.05 30.42
C ARG A 308 -5.58 1.40 31.60
N ALA A 309 -5.17 0.21 32.01
CA ALA A 309 -5.82 -0.52 33.10
C ALA A 309 -5.54 0.17 34.43
N THR A 310 -6.61 0.42 35.19
CA THR A 310 -6.53 1.00 36.54
C THR A 310 -7.19 0.09 37.56
N ASN A 311 -6.60 0.03 38.74
CA ASN A 311 -7.17 -0.62 39.91
C ASN A 311 -8.35 0.20 40.47
N PRO A 312 -9.18 -0.38 41.36
CA PRO A 312 -10.28 0.35 42.01
C PRO A 312 -9.81 1.60 42.80
N ASP A 313 -8.55 1.67 43.19
CA ASP A 313 -7.94 2.80 43.90
C ASP A 313 -7.37 3.88 42.96
N GLY A 314 -7.48 3.69 41.64
CA GLY A 314 -6.99 4.63 40.62
C GLY A 314 -5.51 4.45 40.23
N THR A 315 -4.78 3.53 40.84
CA THR A 315 -3.40 3.21 40.44
C THR A 315 -3.36 2.42 39.12
N LEU A 316 -2.26 2.52 38.36
CA LEU A 316 -2.07 1.73 37.14
C LEU A 316 -1.89 0.24 37.51
N THR A 317 -2.64 -0.64 36.86
CA THR A 317 -2.62 -2.08 37.15
C THR A 317 -1.33 -2.76 36.71
N TYR A 318 -0.77 -2.36 35.56
CA TYR A 318 0.40 -3.00 34.97
C TYR A 318 1.56 -2.02 34.80
N ALA A 319 2.78 -2.48 35.12
CA ALA A 319 4.00 -1.82 34.67
C ALA A 319 4.18 -2.03 33.16
N PHE A 320 4.82 -1.06 32.48
CA PHE A 320 5.05 -1.17 31.03
C PHE A 320 5.78 -2.47 30.63
N VAL A 321 6.77 -2.89 31.42
CA VAL A 321 7.54 -4.12 31.17
C VAL A 321 6.66 -5.39 31.16
N GLU A 322 5.54 -5.41 31.88
CA GLU A 322 4.61 -6.54 31.88
C GLU A 322 3.89 -6.66 30.54
N SER A 323 3.47 -5.53 29.95
CA SER A 323 2.88 -5.51 28.61
C SER A 323 3.88 -5.94 27.52
N VAL A 324 5.16 -5.56 27.69
CA VAL A 324 6.25 -5.99 26.80
C VAL A 324 6.43 -7.50 26.88
N LYS A 325 6.53 -8.05 28.09
CA LYS A 325 6.65 -9.50 28.31
C LYS A 325 5.45 -10.26 27.76
N ALA A 326 4.24 -9.74 27.93
CA ALA A 326 3.02 -10.34 27.40
C ALA A 326 2.98 -10.33 25.85
N SER A 327 3.72 -9.41 25.20
CA SER A 327 3.79 -9.29 23.74
C SER A 327 4.69 -10.34 23.07
N TYR A 328 5.62 -10.95 23.80
CA TYR A 328 6.66 -11.85 23.23
C TYR A 328 6.09 -13.02 22.40
N PRO A 329 5.06 -13.77 22.86
CA PRO A 329 4.50 -14.87 22.09
C PRO A 329 3.96 -14.39 20.73
N TYR A 330 3.32 -13.21 20.70
CA TYR A 330 2.76 -12.65 19.47
C TYR A 330 3.84 -12.17 18.51
N TRP A 331 4.97 -11.66 19.03
CA TRP A 331 6.11 -11.33 18.18
C TRP A 331 6.74 -12.56 17.53
N MET A 332 6.75 -13.71 18.21
CA MET A 332 7.19 -14.97 17.59
C MET A 332 6.24 -15.42 16.47
N VAL A 333 4.92 -15.33 16.69
CA VAL A 333 3.93 -15.64 15.64
C VAL A 333 4.04 -14.68 14.46
N ARG A 334 4.27 -13.39 14.71
CA ARG A 334 4.56 -12.39 13.68
C ARG A 334 5.76 -12.78 12.84
N VAL A 335 6.89 -13.14 13.47
CA VAL A 335 8.10 -13.58 12.76
C VAL A 335 7.81 -14.83 11.92
N LEU A 336 7.10 -15.82 12.47
CA LEU A 336 6.69 -17.00 11.72
C LEU A 336 5.84 -16.64 10.48
N GLY A 337 4.85 -15.77 10.65
CA GLY A 337 4.01 -15.29 9.55
C GLY A 337 4.82 -14.58 8.46
N GLY A 338 5.75 -13.71 8.86
CA GLY A 338 6.67 -13.02 7.96
C GLY A 338 7.62 -13.99 7.23
N VAL A 339 8.15 -15.01 7.91
CA VAL A 339 9.01 -16.03 7.29
C VAL A 339 8.23 -16.83 6.25
N LEU A 340 6.98 -17.22 6.52
CA LEU A 340 6.14 -17.89 5.52
C LEU A 340 5.94 -16.99 4.29
N TYR A 341 5.62 -15.71 4.49
CA TYR A 341 5.50 -14.77 3.38
C TYR A 341 6.79 -14.67 2.54
N LEU A 342 7.95 -14.60 3.20
CA LEU A 342 9.26 -14.59 2.55
C LEU A 342 9.56 -15.88 1.78
N VAL A 343 9.20 -17.05 2.32
CA VAL A 343 9.29 -18.33 1.59
C VAL A 343 8.44 -18.29 0.32
N GLY A 344 7.24 -17.68 0.39
CA GLY A 344 6.42 -17.37 -0.77
C GLY A 344 7.17 -16.56 -1.84
N MET A 345 7.85 -15.50 -1.43
CA MET A 345 8.67 -14.67 -2.32
C MET A 345 9.82 -15.44 -2.97
N VAL A 346 10.45 -16.37 -2.25
CA VAL A 346 11.50 -17.24 -2.82
C VAL A 346 10.91 -18.17 -3.89
N ILE A 347 9.72 -18.74 -3.66
CA ILE A 347 9.01 -19.55 -4.65
C ILE A 347 8.68 -18.70 -5.89
N MET A 348 8.22 -17.47 -5.69
CA MET A 348 7.95 -16.54 -6.78
C MET A 348 9.20 -16.21 -7.59
N LEU A 349 10.31 -15.89 -6.93
CA LEU A 349 11.59 -15.60 -7.56
C LEU A 349 12.02 -16.77 -8.44
N TRP A 350 12.02 -17.99 -7.89
CA TRP A 350 12.35 -19.20 -8.65
C TRP A 350 11.45 -19.35 -9.89
N ASN A 351 10.13 -19.25 -9.72
CA ASN A 351 9.19 -19.43 -10.82
C ASN A 351 9.37 -18.37 -11.91
N CYS A 352 9.58 -17.10 -11.53
CA CYS A 352 9.87 -16.02 -12.48
C CYS A 352 11.18 -16.26 -13.23
N MET A 353 12.26 -16.65 -12.53
CA MET A 353 13.54 -16.96 -13.17
C MET A 353 13.42 -18.11 -14.18
N MET A 354 12.66 -19.16 -13.86
CA MET A 354 12.43 -20.26 -14.80
C MET A 354 11.59 -19.83 -16.00
N THR A 355 10.57 -18.99 -15.81
CA THR A 355 9.80 -18.40 -16.93
C THR A 355 10.70 -17.59 -17.85
N ILE A 356 11.58 -16.74 -17.29
CA ILE A 356 12.52 -15.92 -18.05
C ILE A 356 13.50 -16.80 -18.85
N ARG A 357 14.05 -17.84 -18.22
CA ARG A 357 15.00 -18.76 -18.87
C ARG A 357 14.37 -19.58 -19.99
N ALA A 358 13.09 -19.92 -19.88
CA ALA A 358 12.37 -20.66 -20.90
C ALA A 358 11.91 -19.78 -22.07
N GLY A 359 11.76 -18.47 -21.84
CA GLY A 359 11.29 -17.52 -22.83
C GLY A 359 12.38 -16.69 -23.49
N LYS A 360 11.98 -15.83 -24.42
CA LYS A 360 12.83 -14.79 -25.02
C LYS A 360 12.10 -13.46 -24.93
N ALA A 361 12.81 -12.40 -24.55
CA ALA A 361 12.22 -11.06 -24.53
C ALA A 361 11.67 -10.72 -25.92
N ILE A 362 10.44 -10.20 -25.96
CA ILE A 362 9.78 -9.81 -27.20
C ILE A 362 9.44 -8.32 -27.21
N ASP A 363 9.50 -7.71 -28.39
CA ASP A 363 8.92 -6.39 -28.60
C ASP A 363 7.40 -6.56 -28.72
N ALA A 364 6.66 -5.94 -27.80
CA ALA A 364 5.21 -6.03 -27.79
C ALA A 364 4.62 -5.35 -29.04
N VAL A 365 3.86 -6.09 -29.84
CA VAL A 365 3.13 -5.54 -31.00
C VAL A 365 2.05 -4.60 -30.50
N ILE A 366 2.09 -3.33 -30.92
CA ILE A 366 1.05 -2.34 -30.63
C ILE A 366 -0.18 -2.69 -31.46
N PRO A 367 -1.33 -3.06 -30.85
CA PRO A 367 -2.54 -3.37 -31.60
C PRO A 367 -2.99 -2.15 -32.40
N GLN A 368 -3.36 -2.34 -33.67
CA GLN A 368 -3.98 -1.28 -34.46
C GLN A 368 -5.39 -0.99 -33.94
N THR A 369 -5.75 0.29 -33.82
CA THR A 369 -7.08 0.70 -33.38
C THR A 369 -8.09 0.50 -34.51
N THR A 370 -9.07 -0.38 -34.32
CA THR A 370 -10.19 -0.53 -35.25
C THR A 370 -11.08 0.73 -35.17
N PRO A 371 -11.50 1.34 -36.30
CA PRO A 371 -12.25 2.61 -36.31
C PRO A 371 -13.58 2.60 -35.53
N ALA A 372 -14.14 1.43 -35.23
CA ALA A 372 -15.42 1.27 -34.53
C ALA A 372 -15.41 1.73 -33.06
N HIS A 373 -14.25 2.07 -32.49
CA HIS A 373 -14.09 2.51 -31.10
C HIS A 373 -13.24 3.79 -30.96
N ALA A 374 -13.11 4.58 -32.04
CA ALA A 374 -12.33 5.83 -32.06
C ALA A 374 -13.09 7.01 -31.43
#